data_AF-A0A937W2E4-F1
#
_entry.id   AF-A0A937W2E4-F1
#
_cell.length_a   1.000
_cell.length_b   1.000
_cell.length_c   1.000
_cell.angle_alpha   90.00
_cell.angle_beta   90.00
_cell.angle_gamma   90.00
#
_symmetry.space_group_name_H-M   'P 1'
#
loop_
_entity.id
_entity.type
_entity.pdbx_description
1 polymer ?
#
loop_
_entity_poly.entity_id
_entity_poly.type
_entity_poly.pdbx_seq_one_letter_code
_entity_poly.pdbx_strand_id
1 'polypeptide(L)'
;MLITETSLLGLAVGLGILAMVSRNGSTDPISHAIGLLQKGTTAERRHAAEVLAHIGDQRAAPVLAQALRDDDTLVRQTAEQALWSVWHRSGKPEVDTLLQEGIIAMQRGALEQAVAIFTELIALAPTFAEGYNKRATVYYMLQEFEKSISDCDKTIELNPVHFGACTSSGRRCRRLSRR
;
A
#
# COMPACT_ATOMS: atom_id res chain seq x y z
N MET A 1 8.07 -23.62 -27.18
CA MET A 1 6.84 -23.43 -26.37
C MET A 1 7.26 -23.54 -24.91
N LEU A 2 7.72 -22.42 -24.34
CA LEU A 2 8.26 -22.32 -22.98
C LEU A 2 7.13 -21.91 -22.05
N ILE A 3 6.60 -22.86 -21.27
CA ILE A 3 5.73 -22.56 -20.14
C ILE A 3 6.66 -22.19 -18.99
N THR A 4 6.45 -21.00 -18.44
CA THR A 4 7.29 -20.33 -17.46
C THR A 4 7.32 -21.06 -16.10
N GLU A 5 8.52 -21.43 -15.66
CA GLU A 5 8.82 -22.04 -14.34
C GLU A 5 8.52 -21.14 -13.13
N THR A 6 8.00 -19.93 -13.34
CA THR A 6 7.70 -18.94 -12.30
C THR A 6 6.49 -19.28 -11.42
N SER A 7 5.73 -20.33 -11.75
CA SER A 7 4.49 -20.67 -11.04
C SER A 7 4.70 -21.57 -9.80
N LEU A 8 5.86 -22.25 -9.68
CA LEU A 8 6.12 -23.20 -8.59
C LEU A 8 6.84 -22.57 -7.38
N LEU A 9 7.63 -21.52 -7.58
CA LEU A 9 8.30 -20.80 -6.48
C LEU A 9 7.33 -20.01 -5.59
N GLY A 10 6.22 -19.50 -6.15
CA GLY A 10 5.19 -18.79 -5.36
C GLY A 10 4.43 -19.71 -4.38
N LEU A 11 4.20 -20.97 -4.76
CA LEU A 11 3.54 -21.97 -3.91
C LEU A 11 4.47 -22.52 -2.82
N ALA A 12 5.77 -22.64 -3.09
CA ALA A 12 6.75 -23.11 -2.11
C ALA A 12 6.99 -22.11 -0.96
N VAL A 13 6.95 -20.80 -1.25
CA VAL A 13 7.07 -19.75 -0.21
C VAL A 13 5.81 -19.68 0.66
N GLY A 14 4.62 -19.85 0.06
CA GLY A 14 3.36 -19.95 0.81
C GLY A 14 3.29 -21.17 1.75
N LEU A 15 3.88 -22.30 1.35
CA LEU A 15 3.96 -23.52 2.17
C LEU A 15 4.98 -23.41 3.31
N GLY A 16 6.07 -22.65 3.13
CA GLY A 16 7.06 -22.40 4.19
C GLY A 16 6.49 -21.61 5.38
N ILE A 17 5.58 -20.67 5.10
CA ILE A 17 4.86 -19.89 6.13
C ILE A 17 3.93 -20.80 6.94
N LEU A 18 3.26 -21.77 6.32
CA LEU A 18 2.37 -22.70 7.03
C LEU A 18 3.16 -23.70 7.92
N ALA A 19 4.37 -24.09 7.51
CA ALA A 19 5.17 -25.07 8.24
C ALA A 19 5.87 -24.49 9.49
N MET A 20 6.25 -23.21 9.51
CA MET A 20 6.87 -22.59 10.69
C MET A 20 5.86 -22.22 11.80
N VAL A 21 4.59 -21.98 11.44
CA VAL A 21 3.51 -21.60 12.37
C VAL A 21 3.17 -22.71 13.36
N SER A 22 3.44 -23.98 13.04
CA SER A 22 3.00 -25.12 13.85
C SER A 22 3.91 -25.43 15.06
N ARG A 23 5.07 -24.78 15.21
CA ARG A 23 6.05 -25.13 16.26
C ARG A 23 6.06 -24.25 17.51
N ASN A 24 5.41 -23.06 17.52
CA ASN A 24 5.62 -22.09 18.62
C ASN A 24 4.37 -21.28 19.06
N GLY A 25 3.19 -21.91 19.15
CA GLY A 25 2.05 -21.32 19.86
C GLY A 25 1.45 -20.07 19.17
N SER A 26 0.75 -20.30 18.06
CA SER A 26 -0.29 -19.45 17.45
C SER A 26 -0.12 -17.91 17.50
N THR A 27 1.02 -17.36 17.11
CA THR A 27 1.03 -15.97 16.64
C THR A 27 0.54 -15.96 15.20
N ASP A 28 -0.51 -15.18 14.92
CA ASP A 28 -1.00 -15.03 13.56
C ASP A 28 0.15 -14.59 12.62
N PRO A 29 0.17 -15.04 11.35
CA PRO A 29 1.31 -14.80 10.44
C PRO A 29 1.66 -13.31 10.27
N ILE A 30 0.67 -12.43 10.43
CA ILE A 30 0.84 -10.97 10.32
C ILE A 30 1.55 -10.45 11.55
N SER A 31 1.09 -10.78 12.76
CA SER A 31 1.72 -10.38 14.01
C SER A 31 3.16 -10.88 14.12
N HIS A 32 3.43 -12.09 13.61
CA HIS A 32 4.80 -12.60 13.53
C HIS A 32 5.68 -11.75 12.59
N ALA A 33 5.22 -11.48 11.37
CA ALA A 33 5.96 -10.65 10.42
C ALA A 33 6.14 -9.20 10.93
N ILE A 34 5.13 -8.62 11.58
CA ILE A 34 5.26 -7.31 12.25
C ILE A 34 6.36 -7.34 13.31
N GLY A 35 6.42 -8.40 14.12
CA GLY A 35 7.48 -8.57 15.13
C GLY A 35 8.88 -8.64 14.53
N LEU A 36 9.05 -9.42 13.44
CA LEU A 36 10.31 -9.51 12.72
C LEU A 36 10.72 -8.17 12.11
N LEU A 37 9.79 -7.42 11.54
CA LEU A 37 10.06 -6.09 10.98
C LEU A 37 10.58 -5.10 12.04
N GLN A 38 10.17 -5.23 13.29
CA GLN A 38 10.57 -4.31 14.35
C GLN A 38 11.86 -4.70 15.07
N LYS A 39 12.11 -6.00 15.27
CA LYS A 39 13.18 -6.49 16.15
C LYS A 39 14.18 -7.41 15.46
N GLY A 40 13.92 -7.80 14.21
CA GLY A 40 14.77 -8.70 13.46
C GLY A 40 16.07 -8.05 12.97
N THR A 41 16.97 -8.89 12.52
CA THR A 41 18.14 -8.53 11.70
C THR A 41 17.70 -7.87 10.39
N THR A 42 18.61 -7.18 9.69
CA THR A 42 18.29 -6.53 8.41
C THR A 42 17.67 -7.50 7.39
N ALA A 43 18.17 -8.73 7.33
CA ALA A 43 17.61 -9.77 6.46
C ALA A 43 16.18 -10.17 6.85
N GLU A 44 15.91 -10.33 8.15
CA GLU A 44 14.58 -10.66 8.68
C GLU A 44 13.60 -9.50 8.50
N ARG A 45 14.04 -8.24 8.71
CA ARG A 45 13.19 -7.06 8.49
C ARG A 45 12.80 -6.92 7.03
N ARG A 46 13.75 -7.12 6.11
CA ARG A 46 13.46 -7.12 4.67
C ARG A 46 12.45 -8.22 4.32
N HIS A 47 12.71 -9.45 4.76
CA HIS A 47 11.81 -10.57 4.49
C HIS A 47 10.42 -10.35 5.10
N ALA A 48 10.35 -9.79 6.30
CA ALA A 48 9.09 -9.43 6.93
C ALA A 48 8.31 -8.39 6.12
N ALA A 49 8.97 -7.35 5.58
CA ALA A 49 8.33 -6.38 4.70
C ALA A 49 7.78 -7.03 3.42
N GLU A 50 8.50 -7.98 2.82
CA GLU A 50 8.02 -8.76 1.67
C GLU A 50 6.77 -9.57 2.04
N VAL A 51 6.80 -10.29 3.16
CA VAL A 51 5.66 -11.09 3.63
C VAL A 51 4.43 -10.20 3.88
N LEU A 52 4.62 -9.05 4.52
CA LEU A 52 3.54 -8.10 4.78
C LEU A 52 2.96 -7.52 3.47
N ALA A 53 3.77 -7.31 2.44
CA ALA A 53 3.29 -6.89 1.11
C ALA A 53 2.36 -7.93 0.48
N HIS A 54 2.73 -9.22 0.56
CA HIS A 54 1.92 -10.31 0.03
C HIS A 54 0.59 -10.44 0.77
N ILE A 55 0.64 -10.36 2.11
CA ILE A 55 -0.57 -10.43 2.95
C ILE A 55 -1.47 -9.21 2.73
N GLY A 56 -0.89 -8.01 2.62
CA GLY A 56 -1.62 -6.78 2.29
C GLY A 56 -2.65 -6.35 3.33
N ASP A 57 -2.44 -6.69 4.60
CA ASP A 57 -3.33 -6.30 5.71
C ASP A 57 -2.99 -4.87 6.20
N GLN A 58 -4.03 -4.05 6.37
CA GLN A 58 -3.92 -2.65 6.82
C GLN A 58 -3.24 -2.48 8.19
N ARG A 59 -3.27 -3.51 9.05
CA ARG A 59 -2.57 -3.51 10.34
C ARG A 59 -1.05 -3.36 10.19
N ALA A 60 -0.49 -3.71 9.04
CA ALA A 60 0.94 -3.57 8.75
C ALA A 60 1.35 -2.12 8.44
N ALA A 61 0.41 -1.25 8.02
CA ALA A 61 0.75 0.08 7.52
C ALA A 61 1.53 0.94 8.53
N PRO A 62 1.19 0.99 9.84
CA PRO A 62 1.93 1.82 10.80
C PRO A 62 3.37 1.36 11.03
N VAL A 63 3.67 0.07 10.90
CA VAL A 63 5.00 -0.49 11.12
C VAL A 63 5.85 -0.43 9.85
N LEU A 64 5.25 -0.66 8.68
CA LEU A 64 5.92 -0.43 7.39
C LEU A 64 6.29 1.05 7.23
N ALA A 65 5.41 1.97 7.65
CA ALA A 65 5.73 3.40 7.66
C ALA A 65 6.87 3.78 8.60
N GLN A 66 7.12 3.00 9.67
CA GLN A 66 8.30 3.17 10.52
C GLN A 66 9.56 2.64 9.83
N ALA A 67 9.45 1.51 9.13
CA ALA A 67 10.55 0.91 8.37
C ALA A 67 11.02 1.76 7.18
N LEU A 68 10.26 2.79 6.76
CA LEU A 68 10.77 3.81 5.84
C LEU A 68 11.94 4.63 6.41
N ARG A 69 12.23 4.53 7.71
CA ARG A 69 13.39 5.13 8.38
C ARG A 69 14.47 4.11 8.73
N ASP A 70 14.36 2.88 8.24
CA ASP A 70 15.37 1.86 8.52
C ASP A 70 16.75 2.31 8.02
N ASP A 71 17.80 1.92 8.73
CA ASP A 71 19.18 2.23 8.33
C ASP A 71 19.51 1.58 6.97
N ASP A 72 18.94 0.41 6.70
CA ASP A 72 19.16 -0.31 5.46
C ASP A 72 18.27 0.18 4.31
N THR A 73 18.90 0.47 3.17
CA THR A 73 18.22 1.00 1.99
C THR A 73 17.24 0.02 1.37
N LEU A 74 17.55 -1.28 1.38
CA LEU A 74 16.66 -2.29 0.81
C LEU A 74 15.42 -2.44 1.69
N VAL A 75 15.56 -2.45 3.01
CA VAL A 75 14.42 -2.49 3.94
C VAL A 75 13.49 -1.30 3.69
N ARG A 76 14.03 -0.08 3.51
CA ARG A 76 13.22 1.10 3.18
C ARG A 76 12.44 0.93 1.87
N GLN A 77 13.10 0.47 0.81
CA GLN A 77 12.46 0.27 -0.51
C GLN A 77 11.37 -0.82 -0.46
N THR A 78 11.64 -1.93 0.22
CA THR A 78 10.66 -3.01 0.37
C THR A 78 9.48 -2.56 1.22
N ALA A 79 9.72 -1.80 2.30
CA ALA A 79 8.65 -1.24 3.13
C ALA A 79 7.76 -0.27 2.34
N GLU A 80 8.34 0.53 1.45
CA GLU A 80 7.60 1.42 0.54
C GLU A 80 6.68 0.63 -0.40
N GLN A 81 7.21 -0.40 -1.06
CA GLN A 81 6.44 -1.28 -1.95
C GLN A 81 5.32 -2.01 -1.20
N ALA A 82 5.60 -2.45 0.02
CA ALA A 82 4.62 -3.09 0.89
C ALA A 82 3.49 -2.12 1.28
N LEU A 83 3.80 -0.86 1.59
CA LEU A 83 2.79 0.16 1.87
C LEU A 83 1.86 0.39 0.70
N TRP A 84 2.39 0.50 -0.52
CA TRP A 84 1.54 0.61 -1.70
C TRP A 84 0.62 -0.60 -1.84
N SER A 85 1.16 -1.81 -1.65
CA SER A 85 0.37 -3.05 -1.73
C SER A 85 -0.75 -3.08 -0.69
N VAL A 86 -0.47 -2.61 0.53
CA VAL A 86 -1.47 -2.49 1.61
C VAL A 86 -2.50 -1.42 1.28
N TRP A 87 -2.10 -0.21 0.87
CA TRP A 87 -3.04 0.89 0.60
C TRP A 87 -3.95 0.66 -0.60
N HIS A 88 -3.56 -0.17 -1.57
CA HIS A 88 -4.44 -0.54 -2.69
C HIS A 88 -5.48 -1.61 -2.32
N ARG A 89 -5.44 -2.18 -1.11
CA ARG A 89 -6.42 -3.18 -0.64
C ARG A 89 -7.37 -2.56 0.37
N SER A 90 -8.61 -2.35 -0.05
CA SER A 90 -9.69 -1.87 0.83
C SER A 90 -10.25 -2.98 1.74
N GLY A 91 -10.01 -4.25 1.40
CA GLY A 91 -10.63 -5.41 2.03
C GLY A 91 -12.02 -5.76 1.47
N LYS A 92 -12.50 -5.01 0.46
CA LYS A 92 -13.74 -5.27 -0.27
C LYS A 92 -13.43 -5.42 -1.77
N PRO A 93 -13.67 -6.59 -2.38
CA PRO A 93 -13.35 -6.81 -3.80
C PRO A 93 -13.99 -5.81 -4.76
N GLU A 94 -15.21 -5.35 -4.46
CA GLU A 94 -15.91 -4.35 -5.27
C GLU A 94 -15.16 -3.01 -5.32
N VAL A 95 -14.68 -2.54 -4.16
CA VAL A 95 -13.92 -1.29 -4.05
C VAL A 95 -12.56 -1.43 -4.72
N ASP A 96 -11.91 -2.58 -4.56
CA ASP A 96 -10.61 -2.86 -5.20
C ASP A 96 -10.75 -2.93 -6.72
N THR A 97 -11.89 -3.44 -7.23
CA THR A 97 -12.20 -3.47 -8.67
C THR A 97 -12.38 -2.06 -9.23
N LEU A 98 -13.18 -1.22 -8.58
CA LEU A 98 -13.33 0.19 -8.95
C LEU A 98 -11.99 0.94 -8.92
N LEU A 99 -11.12 0.62 -7.96
CA LEU A 99 -9.79 1.22 -7.89
C LEU A 99 -8.97 0.88 -9.14
N GLN A 100 -8.96 -0.39 -9.55
CA GLN A 100 -8.25 -0.82 -10.76
C GLN A 100 -8.85 -0.22 -12.03
N GLU A 101 -10.17 -0.18 -12.16
CA GLU A 101 -10.85 0.42 -13.30
C GLU A 101 -10.52 1.91 -13.44
N GLY A 102 -10.54 2.65 -12.34
CA GLY A 102 -10.16 4.06 -12.32
C GLY A 102 -8.69 4.27 -12.71
N ILE A 103 -7.78 3.43 -12.22
CA ILE A 103 -6.35 3.47 -12.60
C ILE A 103 -6.17 3.20 -14.11
N ILE A 104 -6.90 2.21 -14.66
CA ILE A 104 -6.86 1.91 -16.09
C ILE A 104 -7.40 3.10 -16.91
N ALA A 105 -8.48 3.74 -16.47
CA ALA A 105 -9.02 4.95 -17.10
C ALA A 105 -7.99 6.10 -17.09
N MET A 106 -7.30 6.32 -15.96
CA MET A 106 -6.20 7.29 -15.87
C MET A 106 -5.08 7.00 -16.87
N GLN A 107 -4.62 5.74 -16.94
CA GLN A 107 -3.54 5.32 -17.84
C GLN A 107 -3.90 5.51 -19.32
N ARG A 108 -5.19 5.41 -19.65
CA ARG A 108 -5.73 5.66 -20.99
C ARG A 108 -5.96 7.15 -21.30
N GLY A 109 -5.74 8.04 -20.32
CA GLY A 109 -6.02 9.47 -20.45
C GLY A 109 -7.52 9.82 -20.37
N ALA A 110 -8.40 8.88 -20.03
CA ALA A 110 -9.82 9.11 -19.83
C ALA A 110 -10.06 9.71 -18.44
N LEU A 111 -9.59 10.94 -18.23
CA LEU A 111 -9.50 11.56 -16.90
C LEU A 111 -10.87 11.83 -16.28
N GLU A 112 -11.84 12.33 -17.04
CA GLU A 112 -13.20 12.59 -16.54
C GLU A 112 -13.89 11.29 -16.13
N GLN A 113 -13.67 10.21 -16.88
CA GLN A 113 -14.17 8.88 -16.54
C GLN A 113 -13.51 8.38 -15.24
N ALA A 114 -12.19 8.57 -15.08
CA ALA A 114 -11.50 8.21 -13.85
C ALA A 114 -12.04 8.99 -12.64
N VAL A 115 -12.34 10.28 -12.77
CA VAL A 115 -13.00 11.06 -11.70
C VAL A 115 -14.34 10.46 -11.31
N ALA A 116 -15.17 10.06 -12.28
CA ALA A 116 -16.46 9.43 -12.01
C ALA A 116 -16.30 8.10 -11.25
N ILE A 117 -15.41 7.22 -11.73
CA ILE A 117 -15.13 5.92 -11.09
C ILE A 117 -14.62 6.11 -9.66
N PHE A 118 -13.66 7.01 -9.43
CA PHE A 118 -13.17 7.25 -8.07
C PHE A 118 -14.20 7.91 -7.17
N THR A 119 -15.13 8.70 -7.73
CA THR A 119 -16.25 9.27 -6.96
C THR A 119 -17.22 8.19 -6.50
N GLU A 120 -17.52 7.22 -7.36
CA GLU A 120 -18.31 6.03 -7.00
C GLU A 120 -17.59 5.18 -5.93
N LEU A 121 -16.29 4.93 -6.11
CA LEU A 121 -15.46 4.23 -5.14
C LEU A 121 -15.49 4.90 -3.76
N ILE A 122 -15.34 6.23 -3.71
CA ILE A 122 -15.41 7.01 -2.48
C ILE A 122 -16.79 6.93 -1.84
N ALA A 123 -17.87 6.92 -2.63
CA ALA A 123 -19.22 6.76 -2.10
C ALA A 123 -19.42 5.38 -1.45
N LEU A 124 -18.83 4.32 -2.02
CA LEU A 124 -18.88 2.96 -1.49
C LEU A 124 -17.98 2.75 -0.27
N ALA A 125 -16.81 3.41 -0.23
CA ALA A 125 -15.82 3.30 0.81
C ALA A 125 -15.25 4.67 1.24
N PRO A 126 -16.04 5.48 1.98
CA PRO A 126 -15.67 6.86 2.33
C PRO A 126 -14.48 6.96 3.30
N THR A 127 -14.07 5.84 3.91
CA THR A 127 -12.89 5.77 4.79
C THR A 127 -11.66 5.21 4.08
N PHE A 128 -11.75 4.87 2.79
CA PHE A 128 -10.64 4.31 2.03
C PHE A 128 -9.79 5.41 1.39
N ALA A 129 -8.66 5.70 2.02
CA ALA A 129 -7.81 6.85 1.71
C ALA A 129 -7.27 6.85 0.25
N GLU A 130 -7.02 5.68 -0.33
CA GLU A 130 -6.44 5.56 -1.68
C GLU A 130 -7.42 6.06 -2.77
N GLY A 131 -8.74 5.94 -2.56
CA GLY A 131 -9.74 6.48 -3.49
C GLY A 131 -9.60 7.99 -3.67
N TYR A 132 -9.47 8.72 -2.55
CA TYR A 132 -9.20 10.15 -2.54
C TYR A 132 -7.84 10.47 -3.17
N ASN A 133 -6.79 9.69 -2.87
CA ASN A 133 -5.45 9.90 -3.41
C ASN A 133 -5.42 9.77 -4.95
N LYS A 134 -6.09 8.75 -5.49
CA LYS A 134 -6.19 8.58 -6.93
C LYS A 134 -6.99 9.70 -7.58
N ARG A 135 -8.16 10.06 -7.01
CA ARG A 135 -8.95 11.17 -7.55
C ARG A 135 -8.21 12.51 -7.49
N ALA A 136 -7.46 12.77 -6.42
CA ALA A 136 -6.58 13.93 -6.32
C ALA A 136 -5.54 13.96 -7.44
N THR A 137 -4.95 12.81 -7.78
CA THR A 137 -4.01 12.69 -8.89
C THR A 137 -4.67 13.03 -10.22
N VAL A 138 -5.92 12.56 -10.45
CA VAL A 138 -6.67 12.90 -11.66
C VAL A 138 -6.99 14.39 -11.73
N TYR A 139 -7.45 14.99 -10.63
CA TYR A 139 -7.70 16.43 -10.56
C TYR A 139 -6.44 17.24 -10.84
N TYR A 140 -5.27 16.80 -10.34
CA TYR A 140 -4.00 17.44 -10.68
C TYR A 140 -3.70 17.35 -12.18
N MET A 141 -3.92 16.20 -12.82
CA MET A 141 -3.75 16.03 -14.27
C MET A 141 -4.72 16.90 -15.08
N LEU A 142 -5.93 17.13 -14.57
CA LEU A 142 -6.94 18.04 -15.12
C LEU A 142 -6.67 19.52 -14.79
N GLN A 143 -5.61 19.84 -14.04
CA GLN A 143 -5.29 21.18 -13.54
C GLN A 143 -6.34 21.78 -12.59
N GLU A 144 -7.19 20.95 -11.98
CA GLU A 144 -8.14 21.33 -10.94
C GLU A 144 -7.47 21.26 -9.55
N PHE A 145 -6.51 22.15 -9.31
CA PHE A 145 -5.60 22.07 -8.16
C PHE A 145 -6.32 22.19 -6.81
N GLU A 146 -7.35 23.00 -6.69
CA GLU A 146 -8.11 23.15 -5.44
C GLU A 146 -8.80 21.85 -5.03
N LYS A 147 -9.39 21.14 -6.00
CA LYS A 147 -10.02 19.83 -5.75
C LYS A 147 -8.97 18.77 -5.43
N SER A 148 -7.83 18.81 -6.13
CA SER A 148 -6.69 17.93 -5.85
C SER A 148 -6.18 18.09 -4.42
N ILE A 149 -5.97 19.33 -3.96
CA ILE A 149 -5.53 19.64 -2.59
C ILE A 149 -6.57 19.16 -1.57
N SER A 150 -7.86 19.42 -1.82
CA SER A 150 -8.93 18.96 -0.93
C SER A 150 -8.95 17.45 -0.76
N ASP A 151 -8.81 16.69 -1.86
CA ASP A 151 -8.78 15.23 -1.79
C ASP A 151 -7.49 14.72 -1.12
N CYS A 152 -6.34 15.37 -1.36
CA CYS A 152 -5.11 15.00 -0.65
C CYS A 152 -5.21 15.26 0.87
N ASP A 153 -5.82 16.37 1.28
CA ASP A 153 -6.06 16.66 2.69
C ASP A 153 -6.96 15.58 3.32
N LYS A 154 -7.97 15.10 2.58
CA LYS A 154 -8.80 13.98 3.05
C LYS A 154 -8.02 12.66 3.12
N THR A 155 -7.15 12.36 2.16
CA THR A 155 -6.26 11.20 2.22
C THR A 155 -5.39 11.24 3.47
N ILE A 156 -4.81 12.40 3.80
CA ILE A 156 -3.92 12.56 4.97
C ILE A 156 -4.70 12.46 6.28
N GLU A 157 -5.94 12.96 6.32
CA GLU A 157 -6.84 12.80 7.47
C GLU A 157 -7.12 11.32 7.74
N LEU A 158 -7.42 10.54 6.69
CA LEU A 158 -7.71 9.10 6.79
C LEU A 158 -6.46 8.25 7.00
N ASN A 159 -5.33 8.65 6.41
CA ASN A 159 -4.06 7.96 6.46
C ASN A 159 -2.90 8.97 6.62
N PRO A 160 -2.52 9.30 7.86
CA PRO A 160 -1.49 10.31 8.15
C PRO A 160 -0.07 9.95 7.67
N VAL A 161 0.17 8.70 7.26
CA VAL A 161 1.46 8.23 6.76
C VAL A 161 1.50 8.06 5.24
N HIS A 162 0.43 8.46 4.54
CA HIS A 162 0.31 8.33 3.09
C HIS A 162 1.26 9.29 2.34
N PHE A 163 2.46 8.80 1.98
CA PHE A 163 3.48 9.65 1.37
C PHE A 163 3.11 10.10 -0.05
N GLY A 164 2.31 9.35 -0.81
CA GLY A 164 1.79 9.78 -2.13
C GLY A 164 1.04 11.13 -2.07
N ALA A 165 0.00 11.22 -1.25
CA ALA A 165 -0.73 12.48 -1.03
C ALA A 165 0.14 13.60 -0.41
N CYS A 166 1.05 13.25 0.51
CA CYS A 166 2.02 14.21 1.07
C CYS A 166 2.87 14.86 -0.04
N THR A 167 3.40 14.08 -0.97
CA THR A 167 4.21 14.60 -2.08
C THR A 167 3.40 15.49 -3.02
N SER A 168 2.17 15.09 -3.36
CA SER A 168 1.29 15.86 -4.23
C SER A 168 0.82 17.17 -3.60
N SER A 169 0.67 17.21 -2.26
CA SER A 169 0.28 18.42 -1.53
C SER A 169 1.44 19.35 -1.16
N GLY A 170 2.68 18.95 -1.44
CA GLY A 170 3.88 19.64 -0.93
C GLY A 170 4.05 19.57 0.59
N ARG A 171 3.27 18.74 1.30
CA ARG A 171 3.35 18.58 2.76
C ARG A 171 4.43 17.57 3.11
N ARG A 172 5.27 17.92 4.09
CA ARG A 172 6.27 17.00 4.64
C ARG A 172 5.59 15.99 5.55
N CYS A 173 5.50 14.74 5.11
CA CYS A 173 5.04 13.64 5.96
C CYS A 173 5.90 13.62 7.25
N ARG A 174 5.29 13.79 8.43
CA ARG A 174 5.96 13.77 9.76
C ARG A 174 6.81 12.50 9.98
N ARG A 175 6.50 11.47 9.17
CA ARG A 175 7.17 10.22 8.78
C ARG A 175 8.59 10.25 8.24
N LEU A 176 8.89 11.02 7.21
CA LEU A 176 10.07 10.77 6.34
C LEU A 176 11.24 11.72 6.58
N SER A 177 11.07 12.68 7.50
CA SER A 177 12.07 13.71 7.76
C SER A 177 12.91 13.35 8.97
N ARG A 178 13.83 12.41 8.80
CA ARG A 178 15.15 12.41 9.46
C ARG A 178 16.08 11.66 8.51
N ARG A 179 16.87 12.46 7.79
CA ARG A 179 18.10 12.02 7.12
C ARG A 179 19.08 11.54 8.18
#